data_AF-A0A378X204-F1
#
_entry.id   AF-A0A378X204-F1
#
_cell.length_a   1.000
_cell.length_b   1.000
_cell.length_c   1.000
_cell.angle_alpha   90.00
_cell.angle_beta   90.00
_cell.angle_gamma   90.00
#
_symmetry.space_group_name_H-M   'P 1'
#
loop_
_entity.id
_entity.type
_entity.pdbx_description
1 polymer ?
#
loop_
_entity_poly.entity_id
_entity_poly.type
_entity_poly.pdbx_seq_one_letter_code
_entity_poly.pdbx_strand_id
1 'polypeptide(L)'
;MGQEQGEVAPRLRDLVSARLQADSSVSPEVAQTVLAALGESAEAGGAGPRSGVFLRAIRVRGFRGIGREAVLRIAPGPGLTLVVGRNGSGKSSFAEATELALTGVNRRWEGRSAVWRDGWRNMHCEKAPRIAIDLIAQERGPFTIERTWADGDDLAGGSWTQRENGSDSAEFRPQDWARALELYRPFLSYSELGAVVDGRPSDLFDALHRLLGLDDISAALDRTRTRRIELERAAKQSRDGRQALLDELSTVADERAEHVADMLRAPTPDLSAIAHELAGARHDPGGVAALQAVARLRIPAPAQVEAAAEAVERSTAELLDLATGDLEAELRVVELLRGARDHTEDGECPCPVCGHGRLDSRWRREATARIEAVERRAAVLTAARGRWARRSPRLGR
;
A
#
# COMPACT_ATOMS: atom_id res chain seq x y z
N MET A 1 10.00 20.15 -58.40
CA MET A 1 11.31 19.76 -57.86
C MET A 1 11.13 19.66 -56.36
N GLY A 2 11.27 18.46 -55.81
CA GLY A 2 10.69 18.05 -54.53
C GLY A 2 11.13 18.87 -53.33
N GLN A 3 10.16 19.21 -52.47
CA GLN A 3 10.41 19.61 -51.10
C GLN A 3 10.83 18.36 -50.34
N GLU A 4 12.12 18.18 -50.12
CA GLU A 4 12.59 17.29 -49.05
C GLU A 4 12.18 17.95 -47.73
N GLN A 5 11.07 17.47 -47.19
CA GLN A 5 10.69 17.72 -45.80
C GLN A 5 11.85 17.19 -44.96
N GLY A 6 12.57 18.08 -44.27
CA GLY A 6 13.64 17.69 -43.36
C GLY A 6 13.08 16.70 -42.35
N GLU A 7 13.45 15.44 -42.50
CA GLU A 7 13.05 14.35 -41.62
C GLU A 7 13.59 14.67 -40.23
N VAL A 8 12.68 15.08 -39.33
CA VAL A 8 13.03 15.36 -37.94
C VAL A 8 13.56 14.06 -37.37
N ALA A 9 14.85 14.03 -37.03
CA ALA A 9 15.47 12.84 -36.46
C ALA A 9 14.63 12.35 -35.27
N PRO A 10 14.19 11.08 -35.27
CA PRO A 10 13.31 10.56 -34.24
C PRO A 10 13.98 10.65 -32.87
N ARG A 11 13.21 11.02 -31.84
CA ARG A 11 13.77 11.20 -30.49
C ARG A 11 14.25 9.85 -29.97
N LEU A 12 15.26 9.89 -29.10
CA LEU A 12 15.81 8.69 -28.47
C LEU A 12 14.73 7.83 -27.80
N ARG A 13 13.79 8.43 -27.09
CA ARG A 13 12.66 7.72 -26.45
C ARG A 13 11.78 7.01 -27.49
N ASP A 14 11.51 7.64 -28.63
CA ASP A 14 10.69 7.09 -29.69
C ASP A 14 11.40 5.92 -30.38
N LEU A 15 12.71 6.06 -30.62
CA LEU A 15 13.57 5.00 -31.13
C LEU A 15 13.60 3.78 -30.19
N VAL A 16 13.78 4.01 -28.89
CA VAL A 16 13.78 2.93 -27.90
C VAL A 16 12.38 2.31 -27.80
N SER A 17 11.32 3.11 -27.80
CA SER A 17 9.95 2.59 -27.76
C SER A 17 9.63 1.71 -28.97
N ALA A 18 10.02 2.13 -30.18
CA ALA A 18 9.83 1.32 -31.39
C ALA A 18 10.62 0.01 -31.33
N ARG A 19 11.84 0.03 -30.79
CA ARG A 19 12.66 -1.18 -30.61
C ARG A 19 12.08 -2.14 -29.57
N LEU A 20 11.55 -1.62 -28.45
CA LEU A 20 10.88 -2.43 -27.43
C LEU A 20 9.59 -3.07 -27.96
N GLN A 21 8.83 -2.35 -28.79
CA GLN A 21 7.61 -2.89 -29.42
C GLN A 21 7.91 -3.95 -30.48
N ALA A 22 9.05 -3.84 -31.18
CA ALA A 22 9.47 -4.81 -32.17
C ALA A 22 10.00 -6.12 -31.56
N ASP A 23 10.40 -6.11 -30.28
CA ASP A 23 10.94 -7.28 -29.60
C ASP A 23 9.85 -8.01 -28.80
N SER A 24 9.37 -9.13 -29.34
CA SER A 24 8.33 -9.95 -28.70
C SER A 24 8.77 -10.64 -27.40
N SER A 25 10.05 -10.63 -27.06
CA SER A 25 10.55 -11.18 -25.79
C SER A 25 10.39 -10.20 -24.62
N VAL A 26 10.13 -8.93 -24.91
CA VAL A 26 9.98 -7.88 -23.91
C VAL A 26 8.51 -7.78 -23.49
N SER A 27 8.24 -7.98 -22.20
CA SER A 27 6.89 -7.79 -21.68
C SER A 27 6.51 -6.30 -21.62
N PRO A 28 5.20 -5.96 -21.66
CA PRO A 28 4.75 -4.57 -21.53
C PRO A 28 5.24 -3.88 -20.25
N GLU A 29 5.34 -4.62 -19.14
CA GLU A 29 5.84 -4.12 -17.86
C GLU A 29 7.33 -3.74 -17.92
N VAL A 30 8.14 -4.57 -18.59
CA VAL A 30 9.57 -4.29 -18.80
C VAL A 30 9.73 -3.08 -19.73
N ALA A 31 8.96 -3.02 -20.81
CA ALA A 31 8.98 -1.88 -21.73
C ALA A 31 8.61 -0.58 -21.01
N GLN A 32 7.57 -0.60 -20.17
CA GLN A 32 7.16 0.56 -19.38
C GLN A 32 8.23 0.97 -18.36
N THR A 33 8.90 0.01 -17.73
CA THR A 33 10.00 0.27 -16.78
C THR A 33 11.20 0.93 -17.47
N VAL A 34 11.60 0.43 -18.65
CA VAL A 34 12.71 1.01 -19.43
C VAL A 34 12.35 2.42 -19.90
N LEU A 35 11.13 2.64 -20.38
CA LEU A 35 10.66 3.95 -20.78
C LEU A 35 10.56 4.90 -19.58
N ALA A 36 10.07 4.47 -18.43
CA ALA A 36 10.09 5.28 -17.21
C ALA A 36 11.53 5.63 -16.79
N ALA A 37 12.46 4.69 -16.92
CA ALA A 37 13.87 4.91 -16.63
C ALA A 37 14.54 5.88 -17.60
N LEU A 38 14.06 6.05 -18.83
CA LEU A 38 14.50 7.11 -19.75
C LEU A 38 13.95 8.50 -19.38
N GLY A 39 13.01 8.59 -18.43
CA GLY A 39 12.31 9.81 -18.05
C GLY A 39 11.21 10.18 -19.03
N GLU A 40 10.22 10.95 -18.59
CA GLU A 40 9.27 11.56 -19.52
C GLU A 40 10.05 12.45 -20.49
N SER A 41 9.78 12.32 -21.79
CA SER A 41 10.19 13.36 -22.74
C SER A 41 9.57 14.66 -22.21
N ALA A 42 10.40 15.53 -21.65
CA ALA A 42 9.99 16.79 -21.08
C ALA A 42 9.49 17.70 -22.20
N GLU A 43 8.32 17.43 -22.74
CA GLU A 43 7.65 18.25 -23.74
C GLU A 43 6.14 18.15 -23.61
N ALA A 44 5.64 18.91 -22.64
CA ALA A 44 4.43 19.68 -22.83
C ALA A 44 4.58 21.02 -22.10
N GLY A 45 5.50 21.88 -22.55
CA GLY A 45 5.54 23.29 -22.09
C GLY A 45 6.88 24.02 -22.00
N GLY A 46 8.02 23.44 -22.39
CA GLY A 46 9.31 24.12 -22.25
C GLY A 46 9.47 25.30 -23.22
N ALA A 47 9.71 26.51 -22.69
CA ALA A 47 9.98 27.74 -23.44
C ALA A 47 11.32 27.76 -24.21
N GLY A 48 11.88 26.59 -24.55
CA GLY A 48 13.13 26.43 -25.28
C GLY A 48 12.98 26.60 -26.80
N PRO A 49 14.09 26.74 -27.55
CA PRO A 49 14.05 26.91 -28.99
C PRO A 49 13.68 25.57 -29.65
N ARG A 50 12.65 25.62 -30.50
CA ARG A 50 12.41 24.55 -31.48
C ARG A 50 13.48 24.62 -32.58
N SER A 51 13.73 23.50 -33.24
CA SER A 51 14.72 23.38 -34.32
C SER A 51 14.65 24.52 -35.34
N GLY A 52 15.80 24.98 -35.84
CA GLY A 52 15.86 26.01 -36.90
C GLY A 52 16.06 27.45 -36.39
N VAL A 53 16.94 27.66 -35.41
CA VAL A 53 17.39 29.00 -34.98
C VAL A 53 18.70 29.36 -35.67
N PHE A 54 18.74 30.51 -36.34
CA PHE A 54 19.93 31.03 -37.03
C PHE A 54 20.41 32.34 -36.45
N LEU A 55 21.72 32.53 -36.42
CA LEU A 55 22.37 33.76 -35.98
C LEU A 55 22.31 34.83 -37.08
N ARG A 56 21.83 36.02 -36.73
CA ARG A 56 21.72 37.17 -37.64
C ARG A 56 22.76 38.25 -37.32
N ALA A 57 22.98 38.56 -36.05
CA ALA A 57 24.01 39.50 -35.65
C ALA A 57 24.48 39.30 -34.20
N ILE A 58 25.69 39.73 -33.92
CA ILE A 58 26.25 39.80 -32.57
C ILE A 58 26.68 41.25 -32.33
N ARG A 59 26.17 41.87 -31.26
CA ARG A 59 26.49 43.23 -30.85
C ARG A 59 27.18 43.18 -29.50
N VAL A 60 28.38 43.73 -29.41
CA VAL A 60 29.21 43.63 -28.22
C VAL A 60 29.74 45.00 -27.85
N ARG A 61 29.67 45.35 -26.57
CA ARG A 61 30.24 46.57 -25.99
C ARG A 61 30.81 46.25 -24.60
N GLY A 62 31.95 46.86 -24.29
CA GLY A 62 32.54 46.77 -22.94
C GLY A 62 33.04 45.37 -22.55
N PHE A 63 33.29 44.49 -23.53
CA PHE A 63 33.65 43.09 -23.30
C PHE A 63 35.00 42.77 -23.93
N ARG A 64 35.94 42.28 -23.11
CA ARG A 64 37.29 41.87 -23.51
C ARG A 64 38.00 42.96 -24.31
N GLY A 65 38.48 42.67 -25.52
CA GLY A 65 39.12 43.65 -26.39
C GLY A 65 38.17 44.66 -27.05
N ILE A 66 36.85 44.51 -26.88
CA ILE A 66 35.83 45.33 -27.53
C ILE A 66 35.36 46.42 -26.54
N GLY A 67 35.88 47.64 -26.72
CA GLY A 67 35.47 48.81 -25.93
C GLY A 67 34.15 49.41 -26.43
N ARG A 68 34.21 50.13 -27.56
CA ARG A 68 33.02 50.69 -28.21
C ARG A 68 32.13 49.60 -28.79
N GLU A 69 30.84 49.90 -28.97
CA GLU A 69 29.90 48.94 -29.54
C GLU A 69 30.32 48.53 -30.96
N ALA A 70 30.50 47.24 -31.14
CA ALA A 70 30.86 46.63 -32.42
C ALA A 70 29.80 45.59 -32.80
N VAL A 71 29.49 45.51 -34.09
CA VAL A 71 28.44 44.62 -34.61
C VAL A 71 29.00 43.72 -35.69
N LEU A 72 28.92 42.41 -35.47
CA LEU A 72 29.19 41.38 -36.46
C LEU A 72 27.86 40.90 -37.04
N ARG A 73 27.60 41.20 -38.32
CA ARG A 73 26.40 40.73 -39.03
C ARG A 73 26.70 39.45 -39.79
N ILE A 74 25.76 38.51 -39.75
CA ILE A 74 25.86 37.21 -40.39
C ILE A 74 24.58 37.01 -41.20
N ALA A 75 24.69 36.43 -42.39
CA ALA A 75 23.52 36.07 -43.17
C ALA A 75 22.81 34.90 -42.47
N PRO A 76 21.57 35.08 -41.97
CA PRO A 76 20.90 33.99 -41.27
C PRO A 76 20.48 32.92 -42.28
N GLY A 77 20.79 31.66 -41.96
CA GLY A 77 20.42 30.50 -42.76
C GLY A 77 21.50 29.42 -42.75
N PRO A 78 21.24 28.27 -43.39
CA PRO A 78 22.24 27.24 -43.57
C PRO A 78 23.37 27.76 -44.47
N GLY A 79 24.62 27.57 -44.06
CA GLY A 79 25.79 27.98 -44.83
C GLY A 79 27.06 28.07 -43.99
N LEU A 80 28.16 28.41 -44.65
CA LEU A 80 29.46 28.63 -44.02
C LEU A 80 29.79 30.13 -44.06
N THR A 81 29.93 30.75 -42.88
CA THR A 81 30.41 32.14 -42.75
C THR A 81 31.81 32.14 -42.17
N LEU A 82 32.79 32.68 -42.92
CA LEU A 82 34.16 32.81 -42.47
C LEU A 82 34.43 34.24 -41.97
N VAL A 83 34.86 34.37 -40.70
CA VAL A 83 35.25 35.66 -40.10
C VAL A 83 36.77 35.74 -40.04
N VAL A 84 37.36 36.58 -40.89
CA VAL A 84 38.82 36.74 -41.02
C VAL A 84 39.28 38.09 -40.48
N GLY A 85 40.49 38.13 -39.91
CA GLY A 85 41.09 39.34 -39.37
C GLY A 85 42.40 39.04 -38.66
N ARG A 86 43.21 40.06 -38.38
CA ARG A 86 44.49 39.92 -37.67
C ARG A 86 44.29 39.40 -36.24
N ASN A 87 45.33 38.83 -35.64
CA ASN A 87 45.30 38.48 -34.21
C ASN A 87 45.01 39.72 -33.35
N GLY A 88 44.19 39.56 -32.31
CA GLY A 88 43.74 40.68 -31.48
C GLY A 88 42.58 41.50 -32.04
N SER A 89 42.06 41.22 -33.24
CA SER A 89 40.95 41.98 -33.85
C SER A 89 39.55 41.69 -33.26
N GLY A 90 39.46 41.00 -32.13
CA GLY A 90 38.18 40.71 -31.46
C GLY A 90 37.37 39.51 -32.00
N LYS A 91 37.87 38.74 -32.99
CA LYS A 91 37.15 37.56 -33.54
C LYS A 91 36.70 36.58 -32.47
N SER A 92 37.64 36.13 -31.64
CA SER A 92 37.35 35.23 -30.52
C SER A 92 36.46 35.91 -29.48
N SER A 93 36.56 37.24 -29.30
CA SER A 93 35.71 37.97 -28.37
C SER A 93 34.24 37.97 -28.79
N PHE A 94 33.93 38.01 -30.10
CA PHE A 94 32.55 37.84 -30.58
C PHE A 94 32.01 36.43 -30.33
N ALA A 95 32.81 35.40 -30.58
CA ALA A 95 32.42 34.00 -30.30
C ALA A 95 32.20 33.77 -28.80
N GLU A 96 33.15 34.23 -27.95
CA GLU A 96 33.06 34.13 -26.50
C GLU A 96 31.86 34.91 -25.94
N ALA A 97 31.59 36.10 -26.46
CA ALA A 97 30.42 36.89 -26.09
C ALA A 97 29.11 36.15 -26.40
N THR A 98 29.06 35.47 -27.55
CA THR A 98 27.88 34.71 -27.97
C THR A 98 27.63 33.52 -27.06
N GLU A 99 28.68 32.75 -26.74
CA GLU A 99 28.60 31.64 -25.78
C GLU A 99 28.15 32.13 -24.40
N LEU A 100 28.74 33.22 -23.92
CA LEU A 100 28.44 33.79 -22.61
C LEU A 100 27.02 34.35 -22.49
N ALA A 101 26.47 34.94 -23.55
CA ALA A 101 25.11 35.47 -23.54
C ALA A 101 24.06 34.35 -23.63
N LEU A 102 24.31 33.25 -24.34
CA LEU A 102 23.36 32.12 -24.42
C LEU A 102 23.43 31.15 -23.24
N THR A 103 24.64 30.86 -22.75
CA THR A 103 24.86 29.80 -21.73
C THR A 103 25.14 30.35 -20.34
N GLY A 104 25.53 31.61 -20.24
CA GLY A 104 26.01 32.24 -19.00
C GLY A 104 27.42 31.89 -18.58
N VAL A 105 28.04 30.91 -19.23
CA VAL A 105 29.42 30.44 -18.97
C VAL A 105 30.27 30.55 -20.23
N ASN A 106 31.58 30.42 -20.07
CA ASN A 106 32.50 30.28 -21.20
C ASN A 106 33.50 29.18 -20.86
N ARG A 107 33.46 28.05 -21.59
CA ARG A 107 34.30 26.88 -21.25
C ARG A 107 35.79 27.15 -21.36
N ARG A 108 36.23 28.11 -22.17
CA ARG A 108 37.64 28.54 -22.22
C ARG A 108 38.14 29.08 -20.88
N TRP A 109 37.22 29.62 -20.05
CA TRP A 109 37.55 30.25 -18.78
C TRP A 109 37.35 29.31 -17.59
N GLU A 110 36.69 28.16 -17.79
CA GLU A 110 36.61 27.09 -16.80
C GLU A 110 38.03 26.58 -16.48
N GLY A 111 38.39 26.58 -15.19
CA GLY A 111 39.72 26.18 -14.71
C GLY A 111 40.85 27.21 -14.89
N ARG A 112 40.60 28.41 -15.42
CA ARG A 112 41.62 29.48 -15.49
C ARG A 112 41.65 30.37 -14.23
N SER A 113 42.81 30.99 -13.97
CA SER A 113 43.06 31.83 -12.80
C SER A 113 42.13 33.05 -12.73
N ALA A 114 41.92 33.58 -11.51
CA ALA A 114 41.04 34.72 -11.24
C ALA A 114 41.29 35.93 -12.16
N VAL A 115 42.56 36.16 -12.54
CA VAL A 115 42.98 37.24 -13.45
C VAL A 115 42.28 37.19 -14.82
N TRP A 116 41.96 36.00 -15.35
CA TRP A 116 41.21 35.88 -16.60
C TRP A 116 39.72 36.17 -16.44
N ARG A 117 39.16 35.84 -15.27
CA ARG A 117 37.78 36.19 -14.89
C ARG A 117 37.63 37.67 -14.62
N ASP A 118 38.66 38.34 -14.12
CA ASP A 118 38.65 39.79 -13.84
C ASP A 118 38.87 40.62 -15.11
N GLY A 119 39.63 40.10 -16.09
CA GLY A 119 39.90 40.74 -17.38
C GLY A 119 38.78 40.63 -18.43
N TRP A 120 37.53 40.44 -18.00
CA TRP A 120 36.37 40.32 -18.89
C TRP A 120 35.80 41.67 -19.30
N ARG A 121 35.84 42.65 -18.40
CA ARG A 121 35.34 44.01 -18.63
C ARG A 121 36.40 44.83 -19.37
N ASN A 122 36.01 45.49 -20.45
CA ASN A 122 36.93 46.36 -21.17
C ASN A 122 37.18 47.65 -20.38
N MET A 123 38.43 47.92 -20.02
CA MET A 123 38.82 49.10 -19.22
C MET A 123 38.67 50.44 -19.97
N HIS A 124 38.54 50.41 -21.29
CA HIS A 124 38.43 51.59 -22.14
C HIS A 124 36.98 51.87 -22.57
N CYS A 125 36.00 51.23 -21.94
CA CYS A 125 34.59 51.49 -22.17
C CYS A 125 34.02 52.27 -20.99
N GLU A 126 33.52 53.48 -21.26
CA GLU A 126 32.84 54.33 -20.27
C GLU A 126 31.38 53.93 -20.03
N LYS A 127 30.84 53.03 -20.86
CA LYS A 127 29.45 52.58 -20.78
C LYS A 127 29.37 51.17 -20.19
N ALA A 128 28.25 50.88 -19.54
CA ALA A 128 27.88 49.54 -19.08
C ALA A 128 28.10 48.47 -20.19
N PRO A 129 28.79 47.36 -19.86
CA PRO A 129 28.98 46.24 -20.76
C PRO A 129 27.65 45.65 -21.23
N ARG A 130 27.61 45.25 -22.49
CA ARG A 130 26.40 44.72 -23.13
C ARG A 130 26.77 43.76 -24.24
N ILE A 131 26.09 42.62 -24.26
CA ILE A 131 26.13 41.66 -25.35
C ILE A 131 24.70 41.43 -25.81
N ALA A 132 24.42 41.63 -27.10
CA ALA A 132 23.13 41.31 -27.69
C ALA A 132 23.30 40.43 -28.92
N ILE A 133 22.52 39.36 -28.99
CA ILE A 133 22.52 38.37 -30.05
C ILE A 133 21.19 38.46 -30.78
N ASP A 134 21.23 38.87 -32.03
CA ASP A 134 20.06 38.89 -32.91
C ASP A 134 19.94 37.50 -33.57
N LEU A 135 18.81 36.82 -33.33
CA LEU A 135 18.49 35.49 -33.81
C LEU A 135 17.24 35.51 -34.69
N ILE A 136 17.07 34.48 -35.50
CA ILE A 136 15.82 34.22 -36.22
C ILE A 136 15.44 32.74 -36.07
N ALA A 137 14.22 32.48 -35.60
CA ALA A 137 13.65 31.14 -35.54
C ALA A 137 12.67 30.94 -36.69
N GLN A 138 12.70 29.77 -37.34
CA GLN A 138 11.80 29.46 -38.47
C GLN A 138 10.31 29.63 -38.11
N GLU A 139 9.90 29.24 -36.90
CA GLU A 139 8.48 29.32 -36.46
C GLU A 139 8.10 30.64 -35.78
N ARG A 140 9.08 31.43 -35.31
CA ARG A 140 8.87 32.56 -34.38
C ARG A 140 9.31 33.92 -34.94
N GLY A 141 10.01 33.94 -36.07
CA GLY A 141 10.59 35.16 -36.62
C GLY A 141 11.82 35.67 -35.83
N PRO A 142 12.20 36.95 -36.00
CA PRO A 142 13.41 37.51 -35.38
C PRO A 142 13.19 37.90 -33.91
N PHE A 143 14.18 37.60 -33.07
CA PHE A 143 14.22 37.98 -31.66
C PHE A 143 15.66 38.26 -31.22
N THR A 144 15.82 38.98 -30.13
CA THR A 144 17.13 39.34 -29.57
C THR A 144 17.25 38.81 -28.15
N ILE A 145 18.35 38.13 -27.85
CA ILE A 145 18.76 37.80 -26.48
C ILE A 145 19.85 38.78 -26.08
N GLU A 146 19.69 39.44 -24.95
CA GLU A 146 20.60 40.47 -24.47
C GLU A 146 21.03 40.17 -23.03
N ARG A 147 22.34 40.29 -22.79
CA ARG A 147 22.94 40.27 -21.46
C ARG A 147 23.61 41.60 -21.16
N THR A 148 23.27 42.20 -20.04
CA THR A 148 23.77 43.51 -19.59
C THR A 148 24.33 43.46 -18.18
N TRP A 149 25.32 44.29 -17.91
CA TRP A 149 25.92 44.41 -16.59
C TRP A 149 25.89 45.86 -16.12
N ALA A 150 25.54 46.09 -14.86
CA ALA A 150 25.68 47.37 -14.21
C ALA A 150 27.16 47.67 -13.89
N ASP A 151 27.39 48.88 -13.39
CA ASP A 151 28.69 49.28 -12.88
C ASP A 151 28.95 48.59 -11.54
N GLY A 152 30.10 47.93 -11.42
CA GLY A 152 30.47 47.13 -10.25
C GLY A 152 30.09 45.64 -10.32
N ASP A 153 29.24 45.23 -11.27
CA ASP A 153 28.92 43.80 -11.45
C ASP A 153 30.15 42.99 -11.84
N ASP A 154 30.23 41.77 -11.28
CA ASP A 154 31.14 40.74 -11.75
C ASP A 154 30.60 40.06 -13.03
N LEU A 155 31.36 39.11 -13.57
CA LEU A 155 30.97 38.40 -14.78
C LEU A 155 29.62 37.64 -14.61
N ALA A 156 29.33 37.13 -13.42
CA ALA A 156 28.15 36.32 -13.14
C ALA A 156 26.89 37.17 -12.97
N GLY A 157 27.01 38.39 -12.43
CA GLY A 157 25.91 39.30 -12.09
C GLY A 157 25.13 39.92 -13.26
N GLY A 158 25.51 39.65 -14.51
CA GLY A 158 24.82 40.21 -15.67
C GLY A 158 23.37 39.71 -15.80
N SER A 159 22.43 40.60 -16.09
CA SER A 159 21.02 40.32 -16.29
C SER A 159 20.70 39.94 -17.73
N TRP A 160 19.72 39.05 -17.93
CA TRP A 160 19.29 38.59 -19.24
C TRP A 160 17.90 39.08 -19.61
N THR A 161 17.75 39.48 -20.86
CA THR A 161 16.47 39.86 -21.44
C THR A 161 16.30 39.25 -22.82
N GLN A 162 15.06 38.95 -23.18
CA GLN A 162 14.67 38.56 -24.53
C GLN A 162 13.65 39.56 -25.06
N ARG A 163 13.84 40.00 -26.31
CA ARG A 163 12.92 40.89 -27.00
C ARG A 163 12.51 40.29 -28.33
N GLU A 164 11.22 40.06 -28.52
CA GLU A 164 10.65 39.74 -29.82
C GLU A 164 10.39 41.04 -30.59
N ASN A 165 10.42 40.97 -31.92
CA ASN A 165 10.27 42.17 -32.76
C ASN A 165 8.88 42.81 -32.56
N GLY A 166 8.84 43.98 -31.91
CA GLY A 166 7.60 44.73 -31.64
C GLY A 166 6.94 44.44 -30.29
N SER A 167 7.54 43.59 -29.44
CA SER A 167 7.04 43.25 -28.10
C SER A 167 7.89 43.88 -26.99
N ASP A 168 7.32 43.97 -25.79
CA ASP A 168 8.06 44.34 -24.58
C ASP A 168 9.14 43.30 -24.24
N SER A 169 10.16 43.77 -23.51
CA SER A 169 11.27 42.93 -23.08
C SER A 169 10.82 41.95 -21.99
N ALA A 170 11.03 40.66 -22.22
CA ALA A 170 10.82 39.60 -21.22
C ALA A 170 12.15 39.21 -20.57
N GLU A 171 12.09 38.55 -19.41
CA GLU A 171 13.25 37.89 -18.80
C GLU A 171 13.66 36.69 -19.65
N PHE A 172 14.95 36.55 -19.94
CA PHE A 172 15.49 35.35 -20.58
C PHE A 172 16.20 34.48 -19.55
N ARG A 173 15.91 33.18 -19.53
CA ARG A 173 16.54 32.22 -18.62
C ARG A 173 17.43 31.27 -19.42
N PRO A 174 18.77 31.34 -19.27
CA PRO A 174 19.68 30.41 -19.95
C PRO A 174 19.36 28.93 -19.68
N GLN A 175 18.77 28.62 -18.53
CA GLN A 175 18.39 27.27 -18.13
C GLN A 175 17.35 26.65 -19.07
N ASP A 176 16.48 27.47 -19.66
CA ASP A 176 15.46 27.03 -20.61
C ASP A 176 16.08 26.50 -21.91
N TRP A 177 17.31 26.93 -22.22
CA TRP A 177 18.07 26.54 -23.40
C TRP A 177 19.21 25.56 -23.09
N ALA A 178 19.52 25.33 -21.80
CA ALA A 178 20.70 24.57 -21.38
C ALA A 178 20.75 23.17 -22.01
N ARG A 179 19.62 22.46 -22.02
CA ARG A 179 19.54 21.11 -22.60
C ARG A 179 19.80 21.10 -24.11
N ALA A 180 19.18 22.03 -24.83
CA ALA A 180 19.35 22.14 -26.28
C ALA A 180 20.79 22.54 -26.66
N LEU A 181 21.40 23.46 -25.90
CA LEU A 181 22.79 23.89 -26.08
C LEU A 181 23.81 22.84 -25.62
N GLU A 182 23.42 21.90 -24.78
CA GLU A 182 24.25 20.75 -24.42
C GLU A 182 24.23 19.68 -25.52
N LEU A 183 23.04 19.31 -26.00
CA LEU A 183 22.85 18.31 -27.06
C LEU A 183 23.39 18.80 -28.42
N TYR A 184 23.07 20.04 -28.79
CA TYR A 184 23.44 20.64 -30.07
C TYR A 184 24.39 21.81 -29.84
N ARG A 185 25.53 21.53 -29.19
CA ARG A 185 26.47 22.59 -28.80
C ARG A 185 26.98 23.36 -30.02
N PRO A 186 26.62 24.66 -30.18
CA PRO A 186 26.98 25.43 -31.36
C PRO A 186 28.35 26.13 -31.20
N PHE A 187 29.04 25.88 -30.08
CA PHE A 187 30.31 26.50 -29.73
C PHE A 187 31.39 25.44 -29.65
N LEU A 188 32.46 25.67 -30.40
CA LEU A 188 33.63 24.80 -30.42
C LEU A 188 34.87 25.68 -30.45
N SER A 189 35.48 25.89 -29.27
CA SER A 189 36.68 26.71 -29.18
C SER A 189 37.92 25.90 -29.57
N TYR A 190 38.94 26.58 -30.14
CA TYR A 190 40.20 25.93 -30.52
C TYR A 190 40.89 25.23 -29.34
N SER A 191 40.83 25.82 -28.14
CA SER A 191 41.38 25.23 -26.92
C SER A 191 40.63 23.98 -26.47
N GLU A 192 39.31 23.92 -26.70
CA GLU A 192 38.52 22.72 -26.38
C GLU A 192 38.79 21.59 -27.37
N LEU A 193 38.91 21.90 -28.66
CA LEU A 193 39.34 20.92 -29.67
C LEU A 193 40.74 20.37 -29.35
N GLY A 194 41.68 21.25 -29.02
CA GLY A 194 43.02 20.82 -28.58
C GLY A 194 42.95 19.92 -27.35
N ALA A 195 42.19 20.30 -26.32
CA ALA A 195 42.06 19.49 -25.10
C ALA A 195 41.39 18.12 -25.35
N VAL A 196 40.45 18.03 -26.27
CA VAL A 196 39.76 16.78 -26.62
C VAL A 196 40.65 15.87 -27.50
N VAL A 197 41.48 16.45 -28.37
CA VAL A 197 42.38 15.71 -29.27
C VAL A 197 43.68 15.30 -28.57
N ASP A 198 44.26 16.19 -27.76
CA ASP A 198 45.51 15.96 -27.02
C ASP A 198 45.25 15.32 -25.64
N GLY A 199 43.98 15.17 -25.25
CA GLY A 199 43.54 14.55 -24.00
C GLY A 199 43.69 13.03 -23.99
N ARG A 200 43.23 12.38 -22.90
CA ARG A 200 43.24 10.91 -22.85
C ARG A 200 42.15 10.36 -23.77
N PRO A 201 42.31 9.16 -24.34
CA PRO A 201 41.28 8.52 -25.17
C PRO A 201 39.90 8.42 -24.50
N SER A 202 39.84 8.31 -23.17
CA SER A 202 38.60 8.35 -22.38
C SER A 202 37.87 9.70 -22.49
N ASP A 203 38.62 10.80 -22.50
CA ASP A 203 38.05 12.15 -22.49
C ASP A 203 37.39 12.46 -23.84
N LEU A 204 37.99 11.97 -24.95
CA LEU A 204 37.39 11.99 -26.28
C LEU A 204 36.12 11.12 -26.35
N PHE A 205 36.17 9.92 -25.78
CA PHE A 205 35.03 9.01 -25.75
C PHE A 205 33.85 9.62 -24.98
N ASP A 206 34.09 10.21 -23.81
CA ASP A 206 33.06 10.87 -23.00
C ASP A 206 32.48 12.10 -23.73
N ALA A 207 33.31 12.88 -24.41
CA ALA A 207 32.85 14.02 -25.21
C ALA A 207 31.94 13.57 -26.38
N LEU A 208 32.29 12.47 -27.05
CA LEU A 208 31.45 11.88 -28.11
C LEU A 208 30.16 11.31 -27.54
N HIS A 209 30.18 10.67 -26.36
CA HIS A 209 28.98 10.14 -25.70
C HIS A 209 27.98 11.24 -25.36
N ARG A 210 28.47 12.36 -24.83
CA ARG A 210 27.63 13.53 -24.54
C ARG A 210 27.05 14.14 -25.81
N LEU A 211 27.85 14.31 -26.86
CA LEU A 211 27.40 14.90 -28.13
C LEU A 211 26.34 14.03 -28.83
N LEU A 212 26.46 12.71 -28.72
CA LEU A 212 25.49 11.75 -29.24
C LEU A 212 24.25 11.58 -28.32
N GLY A 213 24.20 12.27 -27.18
CA GLY A 213 23.11 12.14 -26.22
C GLY A 213 23.03 10.77 -25.55
N LEU A 214 24.12 9.99 -25.56
CA LEU A 214 24.16 8.63 -25.00
C LEU A 214 24.18 8.63 -23.46
N ASP A 215 24.47 9.78 -22.84
CA ASP A 215 24.42 9.96 -21.39
C ASP A 215 23.03 9.63 -20.81
N ASP A 216 21.96 9.94 -21.54
CA ASP A 216 20.59 9.62 -21.12
C ASP A 216 20.35 8.12 -21.07
N ILE A 217 20.91 7.38 -22.03
CA ILE A 217 20.82 5.92 -22.10
C ILE A 217 21.61 5.31 -20.94
N SER A 218 22.84 5.77 -20.72
CA SER A 218 23.69 5.32 -19.62
C SER A 218 23.01 5.57 -18.27
N ALA A 219 22.44 6.76 -18.07
CA ALA A 219 21.70 7.10 -16.85
C ALA A 219 20.44 6.23 -16.66
N ALA A 220 19.69 5.95 -17.74
CA ALA A 220 18.55 5.06 -17.69
C ALA A 220 18.95 3.61 -17.34
N LEU A 221 20.07 3.13 -17.90
CA LEU A 221 20.63 1.82 -17.60
C LEU A 221 21.03 1.72 -16.12
N ASP A 222 21.71 2.73 -15.59
CA ASP A 222 22.12 2.78 -14.19
C ASP A 222 20.94 2.84 -13.22
N ARG A 223 19.90 3.64 -13.54
CA ARG A 223 18.64 3.66 -12.79
C ARG A 223 17.99 2.28 -12.75
N THR A 224 17.88 1.63 -13.91
CA THR A 224 17.28 0.30 -14.04
C THR A 224 18.08 -0.74 -13.26
N ARG A 225 19.42 -0.71 -13.37
CA ARG A 225 20.32 -1.59 -12.64
C ARG A 225 20.19 -1.42 -11.13
N THR A 226 20.13 -0.18 -10.66
CA THR A 226 19.98 0.14 -9.23
C THR A 226 18.66 -0.40 -8.71
N ARG A 227 17.56 -0.14 -9.44
CA ARG A 227 16.24 -0.64 -9.07
C ARG A 227 16.17 -2.17 -9.04
N ARG A 228 16.82 -2.84 -10.00
CA ARG A 228 16.94 -4.30 -10.00
C ARG A 228 17.60 -4.81 -8.72
N ILE A 229 18.74 -4.23 -8.34
CA ILE A 229 19.48 -4.63 -7.14
C ILE A 229 18.64 -4.41 -5.86
N GLU A 230 17.89 -3.31 -5.78
CA GLU A 230 16.95 -3.06 -4.67
C GLU A 230 15.87 -4.14 -4.57
N LEU A 231 15.24 -4.48 -5.69
CA LEU A 231 14.20 -5.51 -5.73
C LEU A 231 14.75 -6.91 -5.40
N GLU A 232 15.94 -7.25 -5.88
CA GLU A 232 16.63 -8.50 -5.53
C GLU A 232 16.92 -8.57 -4.02
N ARG A 233 17.39 -7.47 -3.42
CA ARG A 233 17.60 -7.37 -1.97
C ARG A 233 16.29 -7.49 -1.19
N ALA A 234 15.24 -6.80 -1.60
CA ALA A 234 13.93 -6.86 -0.95
C ALA A 234 13.31 -8.26 -1.04
N ALA A 235 13.41 -8.92 -2.20
CA ALA A 235 12.96 -10.29 -2.39
C ALA A 235 13.76 -11.27 -1.52
N LYS A 236 15.08 -11.06 -1.38
CA LYS A 236 15.90 -11.85 -0.46
C LYS A 236 15.48 -11.64 0.99
N GLN A 237 15.36 -10.39 1.44
CA GLN A 237 14.91 -10.07 2.81
C GLN A 237 13.52 -10.64 3.12
N SER A 238 12.59 -10.60 2.16
CA SER A 238 11.26 -11.19 2.33
C SER A 238 11.32 -12.72 2.47
N ARG A 239 12.17 -13.41 1.70
CA ARG A 239 12.38 -14.86 1.84
C ARG A 239 13.03 -15.22 3.18
N ASP A 240 14.08 -14.49 3.56
CA ASP A 240 14.81 -14.71 4.81
C ASP A 240 13.88 -14.43 6.02
N GLY A 241 13.11 -13.34 5.98
CA GLY A 241 12.12 -13.00 7.00
C GLY A 241 10.96 -13.99 7.09
N ARG A 242 10.50 -14.53 5.95
CA ARG A 242 9.50 -15.60 5.92
C ARG A 242 10.03 -16.86 6.61
N GLN A 243 11.27 -17.24 6.35
CA GLN A 243 11.87 -18.43 6.99
C GLN A 243 12.03 -18.21 8.51
N ALA A 244 12.56 -17.05 8.92
CA ALA A 244 12.71 -16.72 10.33
C ALA A 244 11.35 -16.72 11.07
N LEU A 245 10.30 -16.17 10.43
CA LEU A 245 8.95 -16.18 11.00
C LEU A 245 8.37 -17.59 11.13
N LEU A 246 8.61 -18.48 10.16
CA LEU A 246 8.19 -19.88 10.25
C LEU A 246 8.91 -20.61 11.39
N ASP A 247 10.20 -20.32 11.59
CA ASP A 247 10.99 -20.91 12.68
C ASP A 247 10.46 -20.41 14.04
N GLU A 248 10.18 -19.12 14.20
CA GLU A 248 9.59 -18.55 15.41
C GLU A 248 8.20 -19.14 15.72
N LEU A 249 7.31 -19.21 14.72
CA LEU A 249 5.96 -19.76 14.88
C LEU A 249 5.97 -21.23 15.32
N SER A 250 6.99 -22.00 14.92
CA SER A 250 7.12 -23.41 15.32
C SER A 250 7.42 -23.60 16.82
N THR A 251 7.89 -22.56 17.51
CA THR A 251 8.20 -22.61 18.95
C THR A 251 7.01 -22.28 19.85
N VAL A 252 5.94 -21.74 19.27
CA VAL A 252 4.75 -21.27 19.99
C VAL A 252 3.69 -22.37 19.97
N ALA A 253 3.30 -22.86 21.15
CA ALA A 253 2.20 -23.82 21.31
C ALA A 253 0.83 -23.13 21.27
N ASP A 254 0.46 -22.57 20.11
CA ASP A 254 -0.83 -21.90 19.84
C ASP A 254 -1.39 -22.38 18.49
N GLU A 255 -2.66 -22.82 18.45
CA GLU A 255 -3.34 -23.28 17.24
C GLU A 255 -3.34 -22.23 16.11
N ARG A 256 -3.37 -20.94 16.46
CA ARG A 256 -3.28 -19.83 15.50
C ARG A 256 -1.90 -19.74 14.86
N ALA A 257 -0.85 -20.01 15.64
CA ALA A 257 0.52 -20.01 15.14
C ALA A 257 0.72 -21.13 14.11
N GLU A 258 0.14 -22.31 14.36
CA GLU A 258 0.13 -23.43 13.40
C GLU A 258 -0.61 -23.08 12.11
N HIS A 259 -1.81 -22.49 12.20
CA HIS A 259 -2.62 -22.12 11.04
C HIS A 259 -1.93 -21.04 10.18
N VAL A 260 -1.35 -20.01 10.83
CA VAL A 260 -0.61 -18.95 10.14
C VAL A 260 0.67 -19.51 9.49
N ALA A 261 1.37 -20.44 10.13
CA ALA A 261 2.55 -21.09 9.57
C ALA A 261 2.20 -21.88 8.29
N ASP A 262 1.08 -22.60 8.27
CA ASP A 262 0.63 -23.32 7.08
C ASP A 262 0.27 -22.38 5.92
N MET A 263 -0.44 -21.29 6.18
CA MET A 263 -0.72 -20.27 5.16
C MET A 263 0.57 -19.64 4.62
N LEU A 264 1.57 -19.40 5.49
CA LEU A 264 2.87 -18.85 5.11
C LEU A 264 3.74 -19.84 4.32
N ARG A 265 3.51 -21.17 4.36
CA ARG A 265 4.26 -22.16 3.58
C ARG A 265 3.86 -22.20 2.10
N ALA A 266 2.72 -21.63 1.73
CA ALA A 266 2.31 -21.55 0.33
C ALA A 266 3.33 -20.81 -0.56
N PRO A 267 3.48 -21.17 -1.85
CA PRO A 267 4.41 -20.48 -2.77
C PRO A 267 4.09 -18.99 -2.92
N THR A 268 2.80 -18.66 -2.92
CA THR A 268 2.25 -17.31 -2.93
C THR A 268 1.27 -17.19 -1.75
N PRO A 269 1.76 -16.82 -0.56
CA PRO A 269 0.90 -16.72 0.62
C PRO A 269 -0.12 -15.59 0.46
N ASP A 270 -1.38 -15.87 0.76
CA ASP A 270 -2.44 -14.86 0.78
C ASP A 270 -2.33 -14.03 2.07
N LEU A 271 -1.71 -12.86 1.94
CA LEU A 271 -1.51 -11.93 3.05
C LEU A 271 -2.83 -11.40 3.63
N SER A 272 -3.91 -11.38 2.83
CA SER A 272 -5.22 -10.92 3.29
C SER A 272 -5.87 -11.96 4.18
N ALA A 273 -5.78 -13.25 3.80
CA ALA A 273 -6.24 -14.36 4.61
C ALA A 273 -5.47 -14.43 5.95
N ILE A 274 -4.14 -14.27 5.92
CA ILE A 274 -3.30 -14.21 7.13
C ILE A 274 -3.72 -13.05 8.03
N ALA A 275 -3.96 -11.85 7.46
CA ALA A 275 -4.40 -10.70 8.23
C ALA A 275 -5.77 -10.93 8.90
N HIS A 276 -6.68 -11.63 8.23
CA HIS A 276 -7.99 -11.98 8.78
C HIS A 276 -7.87 -12.92 10.00
N GLU A 277 -7.01 -13.94 9.89
CA GLU A 277 -6.73 -14.89 10.97
C GLU A 277 -6.08 -14.22 12.19
N LEU A 278 -5.19 -13.25 11.94
CA LEU A 278 -4.56 -12.43 12.98
C LEU A 278 -5.54 -11.45 13.65
N ALA A 279 -6.49 -10.90 12.90
CA ALA A 279 -7.50 -9.95 13.40
C ALA A 279 -8.54 -10.60 14.35
N GLY A 280 -8.55 -11.92 14.45
CA GLY A 280 -9.21 -12.61 15.57
C GLY A 280 -10.73 -12.47 15.57
N ALA A 281 -11.39 -12.70 14.44
CA ALA A 281 -12.78 -13.11 14.48
C ALA A 281 -12.84 -14.56 14.97
N ARG A 282 -12.71 -14.76 16.29
CA ARG A 282 -13.20 -15.99 16.91
C ARG A 282 -14.68 -16.10 16.54
N HIS A 283 -15.01 -16.91 15.54
CA HIS A 283 -16.27 -17.59 15.55
C HIS A 283 -16.17 -18.61 16.70
N ASP A 284 -16.28 -18.09 17.92
CA ASP A 284 -16.46 -18.87 19.13
C ASP A 284 -17.95 -18.75 19.44
N PRO A 285 -18.79 -19.67 18.93
CA PRO A 285 -20.24 -19.63 19.13
C PRO A 285 -20.60 -19.77 20.62
N GLY A 286 -19.63 -20.13 21.47
CA GLY A 286 -19.81 -20.40 22.88
C GLY A 286 -19.17 -19.37 23.82
N GLY A 287 -17.99 -18.83 23.57
CA GLY A 287 -17.16 -18.20 24.61
C GLY A 287 -17.81 -17.05 25.38
N VAL A 288 -18.14 -15.95 24.69
CA VAL A 288 -18.72 -14.78 25.38
C VAL A 288 -20.14 -15.06 25.85
N ALA A 289 -20.93 -15.81 25.06
CA ALA A 289 -22.30 -16.16 25.41
C ALA A 289 -22.38 -17.14 26.60
N ALA A 290 -21.49 -18.13 26.66
CA ALA A 290 -21.38 -19.10 27.75
C ALA A 290 -20.81 -18.45 29.02
N LEU A 291 -19.83 -17.57 28.91
CA LEU A 291 -19.34 -16.79 30.06
C LEU A 291 -20.43 -15.85 30.61
N GLN A 292 -21.22 -15.23 29.74
CA GLN A 292 -22.39 -14.45 30.16
C GLN A 292 -23.49 -15.32 30.76
N ALA A 293 -23.69 -16.54 30.26
CA ALA A 293 -24.64 -17.50 30.83
C ALA A 293 -24.20 -17.94 32.25
N VAL A 294 -22.91 -18.23 32.45
CA VAL A 294 -22.34 -18.55 33.75
C VAL A 294 -22.45 -17.37 34.71
N ALA A 295 -22.15 -16.14 34.25
CA ALA A 295 -22.28 -14.93 35.07
C ALA A 295 -23.73 -14.60 35.48
N ARG A 296 -24.73 -15.12 34.75
CA ARG A 296 -26.16 -14.93 35.05
C ARG A 296 -26.74 -16.01 35.97
N LEU A 297 -25.97 -17.06 36.31
CA LEU A 297 -26.41 -18.08 37.26
C LEU A 297 -26.58 -17.45 38.64
N ARG A 298 -27.81 -17.49 39.17
CA ARG A 298 -28.12 -17.15 40.55
C ARG A 298 -28.27 -18.44 41.34
N ILE A 299 -27.39 -18.64 42.33
CA ILE A 299 -27.50 -19.75 43.27
C ILE A 299 -28.65 -19.43 44.25
N PRO A 300 -29.57 -20.38 44.53
CA PRO A 300 -30.62 -20.17 45.52
C PRO A 300 -30.05 -19.80 46.89
N ALA A 301 -30.79 -19.01 47.66
CA ALA A 301 -30.35 -18.66 49.01
C ALA A 301 -30.27 -19.92 49.91
N PRO A 302 -29.35 -19.99 50.88
CA PRO A 302 -29.20 -21.16 51.75
C PRO A 302 -30.51 -21.61 52.41
N ALA A 303 -31.32 -20.66 52.88
CA ALA A 303 -32.63 -20.94 53.48
C ALA A 303 -33.62 -21.63 52.51
N GLN A 304 -33.52 -21.39 51.20
CA GLN A 304 -34.36 -22.05 50.20
C GLN A 304 -33.91 -23.50 49.98
N VAL A 305 -32.60 -23.77 50.05
CA VAL A 305 -32.03 -25.11 49.93
C VAL A 305 -32.37 -25.93 51.17
N GLU A 306 -32.22 -25.36 52.36
CA GLU A 306 -32.59 -25.99 53.64
C GLU A 306 -34.08 -26.33 53.68
N ALA A 307 -34.96 -25.37 53.34
CA ALA A 307 -36.40 -25.61 53.30
C ALA A 307 -36.80 -26.72 52.30
N ALA A 308 -36.10 -26.82 51.17
CA ALA A 308 -36.33 -27.88 50.18
C ALA A 308 -35.84 -29.25 50.70
N ALA A 309 -34.66 -29.30 51.33
CA ALA A 309 -34.12 -30.52 51.94
C ALA A 309 -35.05 -31.04 53.05
N GLU A 310 -35.44 -30.18 54.00
CA GLU A 310 -36.39 -30.52 55.07
C GLU A 310 -37.73 -30.99 54.51
N ALA A 311 -38.19 -30.42 53.39
CA ALA A 311 -39.44 -30.83 52.76
C ALA A 311 -39.35 -32.24 52.14
N VAL A 312 -38.20 -32.62 51.57
CA VAL A 312 -37.95 -33.97 51.03
C VAL A 312 -37.80 -34.98 52.17
N GLU A 313 -37.05 -34.64 53.20
CA GLU A 313 -36.86 -35.48 54.38
C GLU A 313 -38.19 -35.79 55.07
N ARG A 314 -39.01 -34.77 55.36
CA ARG A 314 -40.36 -34.96 55.93
C ARG A 314 -41.25 -35.83 55.06
N SER A 315 -41.25 -35.59 53.74
CA SER A 315 -42.08 -36.39 52.82
C SER A 315 -41.62 -37.85 52.75
N THR A 316 -40.32 -38.10 52.93
CA THR A 316 -39.74 -39.45 52.96
C THR A 316 -40.06 -40.16 54.28
N ALA A 317 -39.95 -39.46 55.42
CA ALA A 317 -40.35 -39.98 56.72
C ALA A 317 -41.86 -40.33 56.77
N GLU A 318 -42.73 -39.46 56.25
CA GLU A 318 -44.16 -39.74 56.10
C GLU A 318 -44.43 -41.02 55.29
N LEU A 319 -43.67 -41.23 54.20
CA LEU A 319 -43.82 -42.42 53.38
C LEU A 319 -43.39 -43.71 54.09
N LEU A 320 -42.26 -43.66 54.81
CA LEU A 320 -41.75 -44.82 55.53
C LEU A 320 -42.70 -45.24 56.66
N ASP A 321 -43.27 -44.28 57.40
CA ASP A 321 -44.25 -44.55 58.45
C ASP A 321 -45.54 -45.19 57.90
N LEU A 322 -46.03 -44.71 56.77
CA LEU A 322 -47.22 -45.26 56.11
C LEU A 322 -46.99 -46.62 55.45
N ALA A 323 -45.74 -46.94 55.06
CA ALA A 323 -45.36 -48.17 54.37
C ALA A 323 -45.04 -49.35 55.32
N THR A 324 -45.30 -49.20 56.62
CA THR A 324 -44.96 -50.18 57.69
C THR A 324 -45.71 -51.52 57.64
N GLY A 325 -46.69 -51.70 56.74
CA GLY A 325 -47.44 -52.95 56.58
C GLY A 325 -47.50 -53.42 55.14
N ASP A 326 -47.70 -54.73 54.95
CA ASP A 326 -47.94 -55.33 53.64
C ASP A 326 -49.34 -54.94 53.13
N LEU A 327 -49.42 -53.74 52.55
CA LEU A 327 -50.64 -53.22 51.95
C LEU A 327 -51.14 -54.13 50.82
N GLU A 328 -50.25 -54.85 50.14
CA GLU A 328 -50.64 -55.76 49.07
C GLU A 328 -51.40 -56.97 49.64
N ALA A 329 -50.93 -57.54 50.74
CA ALA A 329 -51.68 -58.56 51.48
C ALA A 329 -53.01 -58.03 52.03
N GLU A 330 -53.04 -56.80 52.58
CA GLU A 330 -54.28 -56.19 53.07
C GLU A 330 -55.30 -55.97 51.93
N LEU A 331 -54.87 -55.56 50.74
CA LEU A 331 -55.72 -55.37 49.57
C LEU A 331 -56.27 -56.71 49.04
N ARG A 332 -55.47 -57.78 49.04
CA ARG A 332 -55.97 -59.14 48.72
C ARG A 332 -57.06 -59.59 49.70
N VAL A 333 -56.90 -59.28 50.99
CA VAL A 333 -57.94 -59.55 52.00
C VAL A 333 -59.21 -58.73 51.72
N VAL A 334 -59.09 -57.47 51.28
CA VAL A 334 -60.23 -56.64 50.86
C VAL A 334 -60.97 -57.26 49.67
N GLU A 335 -60.26 -57.78 48.67
CA GLU A 335 -60.87 -58.46 47.52
C GLU A 335 -61.67 -59.70 47.95
N LEU A 336 -61.11 -60.50 48.86
CA LEU A 336 -61.81 -61.65 49.45
C LEU A 336 -63.05 -61.23 50.25
N LEU A 337 -62.96 -60.16 51.04
CA LEU A 337 -64.09 -59.64 51.82
C LEU A 337 -65.21 -59.08 50.94
N ARG A 338 -64.86 -58.41 49.83
CA ARG A 338 -65.85 -57.94 48.83
C ARG A 338 -66.55 -59.12 48.17
N GLY A 339 -65.80 -60.11 47.68
CA GLY A 339 -66.40 -61.30 47.06
C GLY A 339 -67.29 -62.09 48.03
N ALA A 340 -66.89 -62.20 49.30
CA ALA A 340 -67.72 -62.82 50.33
C ALA A 340 -68.99 -62.00 50.65
N ARG A 341 -68.92 -60.66 50.61
CA ARG A 341 -70.08 -59.78 50.83
C ARG A 341 -71.07 -59.91 49.69
N ASP A 342 -70.59 -59.88 48.44
CA ASP A 342 -71.43 -60.00 47.25
C ASP A 342 -72.16 -61.36 47.23
N HIS A 343 -71.53 -62.43 47.73
CA HIS A 343 -72.17 -63.74 47.90
C HIS A 343 -73.26 -63.79 48.98
N THR A 344 -73.32 -62.80 49.88
CA THR A 344 -74.26 -62.74 51.01
C THR A 344 -75.41 -61.75 50.80
N GLU A 345 -75.51 -61.15 49.61
CA GLU A 345 -76.61 -60.22 49.28
C GLU A 345 -77.97 -60.91 49.33
N ASP A 346 -78.04 -62.20 49.01
CA ASP A 346 -79.28 -62.98 48.93
C ASP A 346 -79.70 -63.71 50.22
N GLY A 347 -78.92 -63.63 51.32
CA GLY A 347 -79.30 -64.22 52.61
C GLY A 347 -78.12 -64.57 53.53
N GLU A 348 -78.42 -64.84 54.80
CA GLU A 348 -77.40 -65.34 55.74
C GLU A 348 -77.00 -66.77 55.39
N CYS A 349 -75.73 -66.98 55.07
CA CYS A 349 -75.21 -68.31 54.73
C CYS A 349 -74.04 -68.72 55.65
N PRO A 350 -73.77 -70.02 55.79
CA PRO A 350 -72.52 -70.49 56.38
C PRO A 350 -71.34 -70.08 55.48
N CYS A 351 -70.19 -69.81 56.09
CA CYS A 351 -68.99 -69.39 55.38
C CYS A 351 -68.55 -70.49 54.40
N PRO A 352 -68.42 -70.19 53.10
CA PRO A 352 -68.11 -71.19 52.07
C PRO A 352 -66.67 -71.73 52.15
N VAL A 353 -65.79 -71.06 52.91
CA VAL A 353 -64.38 -71.47 53.05
C VAL A 353 -64.17 -72.41 54.23
N CYS A 354 -64.70 -72.09 55.41
CA CYS A 354 -64.48 -72.87 56.62
C CYS A 354 -65.68 -73.73 57.05
N GLY A 355 -66.86 -73.51 56.49
CA GLY A 355 -68.10 -74.26 56.80
C GLY A 355 -68.69 -74.02 58.20
N HIS A 356 -67.97 -73.33 59.10
CA HIS A 356 -68.34 -73.20 60.52
C HIS A 356 -68.78 -71.78 60.93
N GLY A 357 -68.28 -70.73 60.27
CA GLY A 357 -68.71 -69.35 60.53
C GLY A 357 -70.04 -69.01 59.85
N ARG A 358 -70.82 -68.05 60.36
CA ARG A 358 -71.99 -67.49 59.66
C ARG A 358 -71.69 -66.10 59.14
N LEU A 359 -72.00 -65.85 57.87
CA LEU A 359 -71.90 -64.55 57.24
C LEU A 359 -73.19 -63.74 57.51
N ASP A 360 -73.38 -63.35 58.75
CA ASP A 360 -74.57 -62.66 59.24
C ASP A 360 -74.49 -61.12 59.08
N SER A 361 -75.50 -60.40 59.57
CA SER A 361 -75.51 -58.93 59.55
C SER A 361 -74.36 -58.28 60.34
N ARG A 362 -73.83 -58.95 61.37
CA ARG A 362 -72.70 -58.46 62.16
C ARG A 362 -71.39 -58.61 61.37
N TRP A 363 -71.16 -59.78 60.79
CA TRP A 363 -70.02 -60.02 59.90
C TRP A 363 -69.99 -59.01 58.75
N ARG A 364 -71.14 -58.75 58.10
CA ARG A 364 -71.22 -57.74 57.02
C ARG A 364 -70.79 -56.33 57.46
N ARG A 365 -71.19 -55.91 58.67
CA ARG A 365 -70.76 -54.60 59.23
C ARG A 365 -69.26 -54.58 59.50
N GLU A 366 -68.72 -55.63 60.12
CA GLU A 366 -67.28 -55.76 60.43
C GLU A 366 -66.43 -55.83 59.15
N ALA A 367 -66.88 -56.58 58.13
CA ALA A 367 -66.24 -56.67 56.82
C ALA A 367 -66.25 -55.31 56.09
N THR A 368 -67.39 -54.61 56.08
CA THR A 368 -67.51 -53.28 55.46
C THR A 368 -66.59 -52.27 56.15
N ALA A 369 -66.58 -52.23 57.48
CA ALA A 369 -65.69 -51.36 58.24
C ALA A 369 -64.20 -51.67 57.99
N ARG A 370 -63.85 -52.96 57.80
CA ARG A 370 -62.48 -53.37 57.46
C ARG A 370 -62.08 -52.95 56.04
N ILE A 371 -62.98 -53.09 55.07
CA ILE A 371 -62.78 -52.63 53.69
C ILE A 371 -62.50 -51.12 53.67
N GLU A 372 -63.37 -50.32 54.31
CA GLU A 372 -63.22 -48.87 54.38
C GLU A 372 -61.93 -48.43 55.11
N ALA A 373 -61.49 -49.19 56.12
CA ALA A 373 -60.25 -48.91 56.83
C ALA A 373 -59.01 -49.10 55.94
N VAL A 374 -58.95 -50.21 55.19
CA VAL A 374 -57.83 -50.52 54.28
C VAL A 374 -57.82 -49.57 53.08
N GLU A 375 -58.98 -49.26 52.49
CA GLU A 375 -59.09 -48.30 51.38
C GLU A 375 -58.64 -46.89 51.77
N ARG A 376 -59.02 -46.41 52.96
CA ARG A 376 -58.55 -45.12 53.49
C ARG A 376 -57.03 -45.12 53.65
N ARG A 377 -56.45 -46.18 54.19
CA ARG A 377 -54.99 -46.32 54.33
C ARG A 377 -54.29 -46.32 52.97
N ALA A 378 -54.83 -47.05 51.98
CA ALA A 378 -54.30 -47.08 50.62
C ALA A 378 -54.37 -45.71 49.92
N ALA A 379 -55.46 -44.97 50.12
CA ALA A 379 -55.61 -43.61 49.60
C ALA A 379 -54.59 -42.64 50.22
N VAL A 380 -54.38 -42.72 51.55
CA VAL A 380 -53.39 -41.90 52.26
C VAL A 380 -51.96 -42.19 51.77
N LEU A 381 -51.59 -43.46 51.60
CA LEU A 381 -50.27 -43.83 51.07
C LEU A 381 -50.08 -43.36 49.61
N THR A 382 -51.10 -43.51 48.77
CA THR A 382 -51.05 -43.04 47.37
C THR A 382 -50.88 -41.51 47.30
N ALA A 383 -51.59 -40.77 48.14
CA ALA A 383 -51.44 -39.31 48.22
C ALA A 383 -50.04 -38.89 48.71
N ALA A 384 -49.49 -39.58 49.72
CA ALA A 384 -48.14 -39.36 50.20
C ALA A 384 -47.09 -39.64 49.11
N ARG A 385 -47.23 -40.75 48.35
CA ARG A 385 -46.36 -41.06 47.20
C ARG A 385 -46.42 -39.99 46.13
N GLY A 386 -47.62 -39.46 45.84
CA GLY A 386 -47.78 -38.36 44.90
C GLY A 386 -47.13 -37.06 45.35
N ARG A 387 -47.17 -36.73 46.66
CA ARG A 387 -46.46 -35.56 47.20
C ARG A 387 -44.95 -35.71 47.14
N TRP A 388 -44.44 -36.88 47.50
CA TRP A 388 -43.01 -37.19 47.40
C TRP A 388 -42.52 -37.15 45.96
N ALA A 389 -43.24 -37.75 45.00
CA ALA A 389 -42.84 -37.78 43.59
C ALA A 389 -42.81 -36.38 42.92
N ARG A 390 -43.59 -35.41 43.42
CA ARG A 390 -43.52 -34.02 42.95
C ARG A 390 -42.36 -33.24 43.53
N ARG A 391 -41.82 -33.68 44.67
CA ARG A 391 -40.76 -33.00 45.44
C ARG A 391 -39.40 -33.66 45.28
N SER A 392 -39.37 -34.94 44.95
CA SER A 392 -38.19 -35.64 44.48
C SER A 392 -38.11 -35.45 42.97
N PRO A 393 -37.26 -34.55 42.45
CA PRO A 393 -36.96 -34.57 41.04
C PRO A 393 -36.43 -35.97 40.74
N ARG A 394 -36.94 -36.62 39.69
CA ARG A 394 -36.36 -37.87 39.17
C ARG A 394 -34.85 -37.65 39.09
N LEU A 395 -34.09 -38.29 39.98
CA LEU A 395 -32.67 -38.50 39.79
C LEU A 395 -32.59 -39.41 38.56
N GLY A 396 -32.61 -38.76 37.39
CA GLY A 396 -32.35 -39.38 36.12
C GLY A 396 -30.98 -40.03 36.20
N ARG A 397 -30.94 -41.28 35.76
CA ARG A 397 -29.71 -41.96 35.35
C ARG A 397 -28.90 -41.10 34.39
#